data_AF-A0A7R9Z7X4-F1
#
_entry.id   AF-A0A7R9Z7X4-F1
#
_cell.length_a   1.000
_cell.length_b   1.000
_cell.length_c   1.000
_cell.angle_alpha   90.00
_cell.angle_beta   90.00
_cell.angle_gamma   90.00
#
_symmetry.space_group_name_H-M   'P 1'
#
loop_
_entity.id
_entity.type
_entity.pdbx_description
1 polymer ?
#
loop_
_entity_poly.entity_id
_entity_poly.type
_entity_poly.pdbx_seq_one_letter_code
_entity_poly.pdbx_strand_id
1 'polypeptide(L)'
;RGEGPDAGVPCIDDHVRASEPVFDYLTRFSGIVPGDLDPQTSRHYLTTLKHAYLKLRYLADCGCVFIGHGLKKDFRIINLTLPPGQQIDTVELFSYRRQRKLSLRFLASYLLGVNIQGTTHDAIEDALTALQLYRKYQQLVATGQFDERLAEMYQWGKAYGWEPVTRDEAGQLLQDK
;
A
#
# COMPACT_ATOMS: atom_id res chain seq x y z
N ARG A 1 -6.63 2.87 11.05
CA ARG A 1 -8.07 3.06 10.73
C ARG A 1 -8.22 4.14 9.65
N GLY A 2 -9.31 4.17 8.88
CA GLY A 2 -9.44 5.10 7.73
C GLY A 2 -9.81 6.54 8.11
N GLU A 3 -10.60 6.73 9.17
CA GLU A 3 -11.20 8.00 9.58
C GLU A 3 -11.28 8.13 11.12
N GLY A 4 -11.68 9.31 11.58
CA GLY A 4 -11.82 9.64 13.01
C GLY A 4 -10.51 9.99 13.72
N PRO A 5 -10.52 10.11 15.06
CA PRO A 5 -9.35 10.49 15.86
C PRO A 5 -8.17 9.52 15.73
N ASP A 6 -8.45 8.23 15.52
CA ASP A 6 -7.45 7.17 15.37
C ASP A 6 -7.08 6.91 13.90
N ALA A 7 -7.38 7.84 13.00
CA ALA A 7 -7.08 7.65 11.59
C ALA A 7 -5.57 7.54 11.35
N GLY A 8 -5.18 6.55 10.54
CA GLY A 8 -3.77 6.22 10.31
C GLY A 8 -3.13 5.35 11.40
N VAL A 9 -3.75 5.19 12.58
CA VAL A 9 -3.22 4.31 13.63
C VAL A 9 -3.54 2.84 13.29
N PRO A 10 -2.54 1.93 13.30
CA PRO A 10 -2.77 0.51 13.07
C PRO A 10 -3.56 -0.11 14.23
N CYS A 11 -4.53 -0.97 13.91
CA CYS A 11 -5.29 -1.73 14.92
C CYS A 11 -5.10 -3.24 14.81
N ILE A 12 -4.49 -3.72 13.72
CA ILE A 12 -4.11 -5.11 13.49
C ILE A 12 -2.71 -5.06 12.87
N ASP A 13 -1.75 -5.72 13.52
CA ASP A 13 -0.38 -5.92 13.04
C ASP A 13 0.06 -7.34 13.43
N ASP A 14 -0.55 -8.31 12.77
CA ASP A 14 -0.42 -9.73 13.08
C ASP A 14 0.62 -10.37 12.15
N HIS A 15 1.59 -11.08 12.72
CA HIS A 15 2.43 -12.00 11.96
C HIS A 15 1.83 -13.41 11.98
N VAL A 16 1.85 -14.11 10.85
CA VAL A 16 1.29 -15.47 10.75
C VAL A 16 2.40 -16.49 10.93
N ARG A 17 2.30 -17.31 11.97
CA ARG A 17 3.24 -18.41 12.22
C ARG A 17 3.35 -19.31 10.99
N ALA A 18 4.57 -19.62 10.59
CA ALA A 18 4.84 -20.62 9.56
C ALA A 18 4.56 -22.05 10.10
N SER A 19 3.69 -22.80 9.39
CA SER A 19 3.45 -24.22 9.69
C SER A 19 4.44 -25.14 9.00
N GLU A 20 5.09 -24.67 7.94
CA GLU A 20 6.06 -25.38 7.12
C GLU A 20 7.35 -24.56 7.00
N PRO A 21 8.49 -25.17 6.67
CA PRO A 21 9.73 -24.44 6.42
C PRO A 21 9.57 -23.38 5.33
N VAL A 22 9.98 -22.15 5.65
CA VAL A 22 9.99 -21.04 4.68
C VAL A 22 11.21 -21.19 3.79
N PHE A 23 10.99 -21.37 2.48
CA PHE A 23 12.07 -21.49 1.50
C PHE A 23 12.74 -20.15 1.20
N ASP A 24 11.93 -19.10 1.02
CA ASP A 24 12.40 -17.73 0.78
C ASP A 24 11.48 -16.75 1.52
N TYR A 25 12.07 -15.89 2.33
CA TYR A 25 11.36 -14.87 3.11
C TYR A 25 11.01 -13.65 2.28
N LEU A 26 11.65 -13.47 1.12
CA LEU A 26 11.49 -12.30 0.26
C LEU A 26 11.69 -10.98 1.04
N THR A 27 12.62 -10.96 2.01
CA THR A 27 12.79 -9.88 3.00
C THR A 27 12.80 -8.48 2.41
N ARG A 28 13.42 -8.31 1.24
CA ARG A 28 13.42 -7.04 0.51
C ARG A 28 12.00 -6.50 0.24
N PHE A 29 11.06 -7.38 -0.07
CA PHE A 29 9.68 -7.06 -0.45
C PHE A 29 8.66 -7.29 0.67
N SER A 30 8.98 -8.13 1.66
CA SER A 30 8.05 -8.50 2.74
C SER A 30 8.38 -7.81 4.07
N GLY A 31 9.62 -7.40 4.29
CA GLY A 31 10.13 -6.97 5.59
C GLY A 31 10.39 -8.11 6.58
N ILE A 32 10.00 -9.35 6.23
CA ILE A 32 10.09 -10.51 7.13
C ILE A 32 11.50 -11.10 7.08
N VAL A 33 12.07 -11.37 8.25
CA VAL A 33 13.38 -12.02 8.41
C VAL A 33 13.25 -13.40 9.09
N PRO A 34 14.26 -14.28 8.97
CA PRO A 34 14.30 -15.52 9.73
C PRO A 34 14.11 -15.26 11.24
N GLY A 35 13.19 -16.00 11.86
CA GLY A 35 12.80 -15.85 13.26
C GLY A 35 11.48 -15.09 13.46
N ASP A 36 11.08 -14.20 12.56
CA ASP A 36 9.84 -13.43 12.72
C ASP A 36 8.58 -14.31 12.75
N LEU A 37 8.63 -15.48 12.10
CA LEU A 37 7.50 -16.41 11.96
C LEU A 37 7.56 -17.61 12.92
N ASP A 38 8.53 -17.62 13.83
CA ASP A 38 8.77 -18.68 14.82
C ASP A 38 8.32 -18.24 16.23
N PRO A 39 7.39 -18.97 16.88
CA PRO A 39 6.94 -18.67 18.23
C PRO A 39 8.02 -18.55 19.30
N GLN A 40 9.20 -19.17 19.10
CA GLN A 40 10.27 -19.15 20.10
C GLN A 40 11.17 -17.92 19.97
N THR A 41 11.26 -17.32 18.78
CA THR A 41 12.26 -16.29 18.47
C THR A 41 11.64 -14.97 18.00
N SER A 42 10.37 -14.97 17.61
CA SER A 42 9.71 -13.77 17.10
C SER A 42 9.53 -12.70 18.17
N ARG A 43 9.78 -11.46 17.75
CA ARG A 43 9.48 -10.23 18.50
C ARG A 43 8.10 -9.66 18.16
N HIS A 44 7.42 -10.23 17.18
CA HIS A 44 6.12 -9.75 16.68
C HIS A 44 4.98 -10.49 17.35
N TYR A 45 3.77 -9.92 17.29
CA TYR A 45 2.58 -10.65 17.70
C TYR A 45 2.28 -11.76 16.70
N LEU A 46 2.58 -13.00 17.08
CA LEU A 46 2.32 -14.17 16.27
C LEU A 46 0.92 -14.74 16.49
N THR A 47 0.25 -15.04 15.38
CA THR A 47 -1.06 -15.69 15.37
C THR A 47 -1.12 -16.82 14.35
N THR A 48 -2.28 -17.46 14.28
CA THR A 48 -2.56 -18.48 13.26
C THR A 48 -3.23 -17.85 12.04
N LEU A 49 -3.04 -18.47 10.87
CA LEU A 49 -3.72 -18.07 9.64
C LEU A 49 -5.25 -17.98 9.85
N LYS A 50 -5.84 -18.94 10.57
CA LYS A 50 -7.27 -18.96 10.87
C LYS A 50 -7.71 -17.72 11.65
N HIS A 51 -6.97 -17.33 12.70
CA HIS A 51 -7.32 -16.16 13.50
C HIS A 51 -7.15 -14.84 12.73
N ALA A 52 -6.04 -14.67 12.00
CA ALA A 52 -5.84 -13.51 11.14
C ALA A 52 -6.95 -13.38 10.09
N TYR A 53 -7.32 -14.50 9.44
CA TYR A 53 -8.40 -14.55 8.47
C TYR A 53 -9.74 -14.15 9.08
N LEU A 54 -10.09 -14.68 10.27
CA LEU A 54 -11.36 -14.35 10.92
C LEU A 54 -11.48 -12.87 11.27
N LYS A 55 -10.39 -12.20 11.66
CA LYS A 55 -10.39 -10.73 11.88
C LYS A 55 -10.74 -9.98 10.59
N LEU A 56 -10.08 -10.32 9.48
CA LEU A 56 -10.35 -9.69 8.18
C LEU A 56 -11.76 -10.01 7.67
N ARG A 57 -12.20 -11.26 7.84
CA ARG A 57 -13.55 -11.70 7.45
C ARG A 57 -14.63 -10.95 8.23
N TYR A 58 -14.44 -10.80 9.54
CA TYR A 58 -15.36 -10.02 10.37
C TYR A 58 -15.48 -8.57 9.88
N LEU A 59 -14.37 -7.90 9.58
CA LEU A 59 -14.38 -6.54 9.02
C LEU A 59 -15.14 -6.49 7.68
N ALA A 60 -14.93 -7.48 6.82
CA ALA A 60 -15.66 -7.59 5.57
C ALA A 60 -17.17 -7.77 5.78
N ASP A 61 -17.57 -8.67 6.67
CA ASP A 61 -18.98 -8.93 6.99
C ASP A 61 -19.65 -7.71 7.66
N CYS A 62 -18.90 -6.88 8.39
CA CYS A 62 -19.37 -5.61 8.95
C CYS A 62 -19.54 -4.49 7.90
N GLY A 63 -19.23 -4.74 6.63
CA GLY A 63 -19.36 -3.71 5.58
C GLY A 63 -18.17 -2.75 5.51
N CYS A 64 -17.04 -3.04 6.17
CA CYS A 64 -15.87 -2.16 6.09
C CYS A 64 -15.35 -2.04 4.65
N VAL A 65 -14.88 -0.84 4.30
CA VAL A 65 -14.23 -0.57 3.03
C VAL A 65 -12.71 -0.67 3.22
N PHE A 66 -12.07 -1.50 2.39
CA PHE A 66 -10.63 -1.74 2.41
C PHE A 66 -9.94 -0.83 1.39
N ILE A 67 -9.10 0.07 1.88
CA ILE A 67 -8.27 0.96 1.06
C ILE A 67 -6.85 0.41 1.04
N GLY A 68 -6.23 0.38 -0.14
CA GLY A 68 -4.86 -0.15 -0.30
C GLY A 68 -4.30 0.09 -1.70
N HIS A 69 -3.22 -0.61 -2.04
CA HIS A 69 -2.55 -0.49 -3.33
C HIS A 69 -2.21 -1.87 -3.90
N GLY A 70 -2.89 -2.29 -4.97
CA GLY A 70 -2.72 -3.63 -5.56
C GLY A 70 -3.46 -4.74 -4.81
N LEU A 71 -4.52 -4.39 -4.08
CA LEU A 71 -5.29 -5.26 -3.18
C LEU A 71 -5.84 -6.53 -3.86
N LYS A 72 -6.02 -6.54 -5.18
CA LYS A 72 -6.48 -7.72 -5.92
C LYS A 72 -5.56 -8.93 -5.71
N LYS A 73 -4.24 -8.73 -5.65
CA LYS A 73 -3.29 -9.82 -5.41
C LYS A 73 -3.35 -10.28 -3.96
N ASP A 74 -3.47 -9.33 -3.03
CA ASP A 74 -3.51 -9.60 -1.59
C ASP A 74 -4.72 -10.43 -1.22
N PHE A 75 -5.92 -10.01 -1.63
CA PHE A 75 -7.16 -10.74 -1.36
C PHE A 75 -7.20 -12.13 -2.00
N ARG A 76 -6.57 -12.30 -3.17
CA ARG A 76 -6.40 -13.61 -3.78
C ARG A 76 -5.52 -14.54 -2.94
N ILE A 77 -4.42 -14.02 -2.36
CA ILE A 77 -3.52 -14.80 -1.50
C ILE A 77 -4.18 -15.11 -0.15
N ILE A 78 -4.88 -14.14 0.43
CA ILE A 78 -5.62 -14.30 1.69
C ILE A 78 -6.83 -15.24 1.51
N ASN A 79 -7.29 -15.46 0.27
CA ASN A 79 -8.52 -16.18 -0.06
C ASN A 79 -9.77 -15.53 0.54
N LEU A 80 -9.86 -14.21 0.40
CA LEU A 80 -11.01 -13.40 0.82
C LEU A 80 -11.62 -12.72 -0.40
N THR A 81 -12.93 -12.84 -0.58
CA THR A 81 -13.65 -12.14 -1.66
C THR A 81 -14.50 -11.03 -1.06
N LEU A 82 -14.35 -9.83 -1.60
CA LEU A 82 -15.11 -8.65 -1.19
C LEU A 82 -16.12 -8.24 -2.27
N PRO A 83 -17.29 -7.71 -1.89
CA PRO A 83 -18.17 -7.00 -2.81
C PRO A 83 -17.46 -5.80 -3.46
N PRO A 84 -17.81 -5.42 -4.70
CA PRO A 84 -17.13 -4.33 -5.43
C PRO A 84 -17.09 -2.99 -4.69
N GLY A 85 -18.09 -2.68 -3.86
CA GLY A 85 -18.17 -1.42 -3.10
C GLY A 85 -17.29 -1.38 -1.83
N GLN A 86 -16.68 -2.50 -1.43
CA GLN A 86 -15.87 -2.61 -0.22
C GLN A 86 -14.37 -2.57 -0.49
N GLN A 87 -13.95 -2.27 -1.71
CA GLN A 87 -12.54 -2.17 -2.07
C GLN A 87 -12.26 -0.85 -2.79
N ILE A 88 -11.27 -0.12 -2.30
CA ILE A 88 -10.73 1.06 -2.94
C ILE A 88 -9.25 0.80 -3.20
N ASP A 89 -8.92 0.52 -4.45
CA ASP A 89 -7.55 0.23 -4.86
C ASP A 89 -6.91 1.46 -5.50
N THR A 90 -5.95 2.07 -4.80
CA THR A 90 -5.24 3.26 -5.28
C THR A 90 -4.48 3.02 -6.58
N VAL A 91 -4.07 1.78 -6.87
CA VAL A 91 -3.43 1.46 -8.16
C VAL A 91 -4.42 1.57 -9.33
N GLU A 92 -5.70 1.32 -9.07
CA GLU A 92 -6.76 1.47 -10.06
C GLU A 92 -7.16 2.94 -10.18
N LEU A 93 -7.27 3.67 -9.05
CA LEU A 93 -7.57 5.10 -9.04
C LEU A 93 -6.56 5.90 -9.86
N PHE A 94 -5.25 5.71 -9.63
CA PHE A 94 -4.19 6.45 -10.32
C PHE A 94 -3.74 5.72 -11.60
N SER A 95 -4.69 5.25 -12.41
CA SER A 95 -4.35 4.61 -13.68
C SER A 95 -5.37 4.82 -14.78
N TYR A 96 -4.89 4.85 -16.02
CA TYR A 96 -5.76 4.72 -17.18
C TYR A 96 -5.98 3.25 -17.55
N ARG A 97 -7.16 2.96 -18.12
CA ARG A 97 -7.45 1.62 -18.69
C ARG A 97 -6.37 1.26 -19.71
N ARG A 98 -5.82 0.05 -19.59
CA ARG A 98 -4.77 -0.51 -20.48
C ARG A 98 -3.45 0.28 -20.51
N GLN A 99 -3.20 1.13 -19.52
CA GLN A 99 -1.88 1.74 -19.31
C GLN A 99 -1.13 1.04 -18.17
N ARG A 100 0.16 1.36 -18.04
CA ARG A 100 1.01 0.89 -16.94
C ARG A 100 0.38 1.28 -15.59
N LYS A 101 0.38 0.35 -14.64
CA LYS A 101 0.05 0.61 -13.24
C LYS A 101 1.22 1.29 -12.54
N LEU A 102 0.95 2.38 -11.84
CA LEU A 102 1.97 3.17 -11.13
C LEU A 102 2.27 2.51 -9.77
N SER A 103 3.53 2.45 -9.37
CA SER A 103 3.93 1.84 -8.10
C SER A 103 3.59 2.75 -6.91
N LEU A 104 3.43 2.16 -5.73
CA LEU A 104 3.21 2.91 -4.50
C LEU A 104 4.34 3.90 -4.23
N ARG A 105 5.61 3.49 -4.41
CA ARG A 105 6.79 4.36 -4.22
C ARG A 105 6.80 5.57 -5.16
N PHE A 106 6.44 5.35 -6.43
CA PHE A 106 6.35 6.44 -7.41
C PHE A 106 5.25 7.43 -7.01
N LEU A 107 4.05 6.92 -6.68
CA LEU A 107 2.93 7.78 -6.27
C LEU A 107 3.23 8.54 -4.97
N ALA A 108 3.85 7.88 -3.99
CA ALA A 108 4.22 8.46 -2.72
C ALA A 108 5.21 9.62 -2.90
N SER A 109 6.30 9.40 -3.63
CA SER A 109 7.29 10.44 -3.90
C SER A 109 6.70 11.59 -4.74
N TYR A 110 5.90 11.26 -5.76
CA TYR A 110 5.37 12.26 -6.69
C TYR A 110 4.24 13.10 -6.12
N LEU A 111 3.29 12.50 -5.40
CA LEU A 111 2.09 13.20 -4.91
C LEU A 111 2.20 13.65 -3.46
N LEU A 112 2.94 12.92 -2.63
CA LEU A 112 3.07 13.18 -1.20
C LEU A 112 4.46 13.73 -0.82
N GLY A 113 5.45 13.62 -1.71
CA GLY A 113 6.81 14.07 -1.43
C GLY A 113 7.57 13.18 -0.43
N VAL A 114 7.13 11.94 -0.25
CA VAL A 114 7.73 11.00 0.71
C VAL A 114 8.36 9.82 -0.01
N ASN A 115 9.53 9.41 0.45
CA ASN A 115 10.21 8.20 -0.01
C ASN A 115 9.94 7.08 0.99
N ILE A 116 9.31 6.01 0.51
CA ILE A 116 8.95 4.81 1.29
C ILE A 116 9.73 3.59 0.78
N GLN A 117 9.68 2.48 1.54
CA GLN A 117 10.27 1.20 1.14
C GLN A 117 11.77 1.31 0.81
N GLY A 118 12.55 1.91 1.72
CA GLY A 118 13.98 2.18 1.53
C GLY A 118 14.82 0.90 1.35
N THR A 119 15.07 0.18 2.44
CA THR A 119 15.83 -1.09 2.41
C THR A 119 14.92 -2.31 2.33
N THR A 120 13.83 -2.28 3.10
CA THR A 120 12.81 -3.32 3.17
C THR A 120 11.43 -2.68 3.19
N HIS A 121 10.41 -3.45 2.88
CA HIS A 121 9.02 -2.99 2.98
C HIS A 121 8.53 -3.08 4.43
N ASP A 122 7.61 -2.18 4.78
CA ASP A 122 6.85 -2.21 6.03
C ASP A 122 5.36 -2.11 5.68
N ALA A 123 4.57 -3.11 6.07
CA ALA A 123 3.15 -3.17 5.77
C ALA A 123 2.36 -1.99 6.39
N ILE A 124 2.81 -1.46 7.54
CA ILE A 124 2.18 -0.31 8.20
C ILE A 124 2.45 0.95 7.39
N GLU A 125 3.70 1.19 6.98
CA GLU A 125 4.10 2.31 6.11
C GLU A 125 3.30 2.28 4.80
N ASP A 126 3.22 1.10 4.17
CA ASP A 126 2.53 0.91 2.90
C ASP A 126 1.01 1.18 3.02
N ALA A 127 0.37 0.65 4.06
CA ALA A 127 -1.06 0.85 4.30
C ALA A 127 -1.39 2.31 4.61
N LEU A 128 -0.55 2.98 5.42
CA LEU A 128 -0.70 4.40 5.72
C LEU A 128 -0.53 5.25 4.45
N THR A 129 0.46 4.93 3.63
CA THR A 129 0.73 5.65 2.38
C THR A 129 -0.42 5.49 1.39
N ALA A 130 -0.98 4.29 1.25
CA ALA A 130 -2.16 4.08 0.42
C ALA A 130 -3.38 4.89 0.92
N LEU A 131 -3.58 4.97 2.25
CA LEU A 131 -4.63 5.83 2.83
C LEU A 131 -4.40 7.31 2.52
N GLN A 132 -3.16 7.80 2.62
CA GLN A 132 -2.81 9.17 2.28
C GLN A 132 -3.01 9.46 0.78
N LEU A 133 -2.66 8.53 -0.10
CA LEU A 133 -2.91 8.63 -1.53
C LEU A 133 -4.40 8.68 -1.86
N TYR A 134 -5.23 7.90 -1.16
CA TYR A 134 -6.68 7.97 -1.34
C TYR A 134 -7.24 9.34 -0.93
N ARG A 135 -6.78 9.91 0.19
CA ARG A 135 -7.15 11.27 0.59
C ARG A 135 -6.68 12.31 -0.44
N LYS A 136 -5.48 12.13 -0.98
CA LYS A 136 -4.95 13.00 -2.04
C LYS A 136 -5.79 12.91 -3.32
N TYR A 137 -6.24 11.72 -3.68
CA TYR A 137 -7.19 11.51 -4.77
C TYR A 137 -8.49 12.27 -4.52
N GLN A 138 -9.10 12.11 -3.35
CA GLN A 138 -10.32 12.84 -3.00
C GLN A 138 -10.15 14.36 -3.09
N GLN A 139 -9.01 14.89 -2.61
CA GLN A 139 -8.67 16.29 -2.73
C GLN A 139 -8.60 16.74 -4.20
N LEU A 140 -7.85 16.02 -5.04
CA LEU A 140 -7.68 16.35 -6.46
C LEU A 140 -8.99 16.29 -7.25
N VAL A 141 -9.87 15.34 -6.92
CA VAL A 141 -11.21 15.25 -7.52
C VAL A 141 -12.06 16.43 -7.08
N ALA A 142 -12.06 16.78 -5.78
CA ALA A 142 -12.83 17.90 -5.25
C ALA A 142 -12.38 19.25 -5.84
N THR A 143 -11.10 19.40 -6.19
CA THR A 143 -10.57 20.61 -6.84
C THR A 143 -10.63 20.56 -8.38
N GLY A 144 -11.10 19.47 -8.98
CA GLY A 144 -11.15 19.30 -10.44
C GLY A 144 -9.78 19.16 -11.12
N GLN A 145 -8.72 18.87 -10.37
CA GLN A 145 -7.33 18.79 -10.85
C GLN A 145 -6.85 17.36 -11.11
N PHE A 146 -7.69 16.36 -10.84
CA PHE A 146 -7.28 14.96 -10.90
C PHE A 146 -6.78 14.53 -12.28
N ASP A 147 -7.53 14.80 -13.34
CA ASP A 147 -7.20 14.33 -14.70
C ASP A 147 -5.91 14.96 -15.23
N GLU A 148 -5.73 16.26 -14.99
CA GLU A 148 -4.50 16.99 -15.34
C GLU A 148 -3.30 16.42 -14.60
N ARG A 149 -3.42 16.23 -13.28
CA ARG A 149 -2.33 15.70 -12.46
C ARG A 149 -1.97 14.26 -12.83
N LEU A 150 -2.97 13.44 -13.18
CA LEU A 150 -2.73 12.08 -13.67
C LEU A 150 -1.99 12.09 -15.01
N ALA A 151 -2.40 12.96 -15.94
CA ALA A 151 -1.74 13.10 -17.23
C ALA A 151 -0.27 13.53 -17.06
N GLU A 152 0.00 14.50 -16.20
CA GLU A 152 1.34 14.98 -15.86
C GLU A 152 2.23 13.85 -15.33
N MET A 153 1.73 13.03 -14.39
CA MET A 153 2.45 11.86 -13.87
C MET A 153 2.82 10.86 -14.97
N TYR A 154 1.90 10.57 -15.90
CA TYR A 154 2.17 9.66 -17.01
C TYR A 154 3.15 10.25 -18.03
N GLN A 155 3.08 11.56 -18.28
CA GLN A 155 4.05 12.25 -19.13
C GLN A 155 5.44 12.22 -18.51
N TRP A 156 5.54 12.54 -17.21
CA TRP A 156 6.77 12.45 -16.45
C TRP A 156 7.37 11.05 -16.52
N GLY A 157 6.56 10.03 -16.19
CA GLY A 157 7.05 8.66 -16.15
C GLY A 157 7.51 8.10 -17.51
N LYS A 158 6.94 8.60 -18.61
CA LYS A 158 7.40 8.30 -19.98
C LYS A 158 8.70 9.01 -20.34
N ALA A 159 8.89 10.24 -19.86
CA ALA A 159 10.06 11.06 -20.20
C ALA A 159 11.29 10.74 -19.33
N TYR A 160 11.08 10.51 -18.03
CA TYR A 160 12.14 10.41 -17.03
C TYR A 160 12.17 9.05 -16.31
N GLY A 161 11.28 8.12 -16.68
CA GLY A 161 11.17 6.81 -16.05
C GLY A 161 10.20 6.78 -14.87
N TRP A 162 9.92 5.56 -14.39
CA TRP A 162 8.88 5.29 -13.38
C TRP A 162 9.45 5.11 -11.97
N GLU A 163 10.64 5.65 -11.73
CA GLU A 163 11.34 5.59 -10.45
C GLU A 163 10.87 6.71 -9.51
N PRO A 164 11.02 6.54 -8.18
CA PRO A 164 10.66 7.57 -7.21
C PRO A 164 11.35 8.91 -7.53
N VAL A 165 10.60 9.99 -7.42
CA VAL A 165 11.10 11.33 -7.75
C VAL A 165 11.75 12.02 -6.56
N THR A 166 12.81 12.76 -6.82
CA THR A 166 13.48 13.62 -5.85
C THR A 166 12.99 15.06 -6.00
N ARG A 167 13.07 15.85 -4.93
CA ARG A 167 12.70 17.26 -4.92
C ARG A 167 13.86 18.10 -4.41
N ASP A 168 14.00 19.30 -4.97
CA ASP A 168 14.95 20.27 -4.46
C ASP A 168 14.43 20.96 -3.18
N GLU A 169 15.25 21.83 -2.58
CA GLU A 169 14.90 22.58 -1.38
C GLU A 169 13.68 23.51 -1.58
N ALA A 170 13.36 23.87 -2.83
CA ALA A 170 12.19 24.66 -3.20
C ALA A 170 10.93 23.80 -3.48
N GLY A 171 11.04 22.47 -3.36
CA GLY A 171 9.97 21.52 -3.59
C GLY A 171 9.69 21.19 -5.06
N GLN A 172 10.53 21.66 -5.99
CA GLN A 172 10.42 21.34 -7.41
C GLN A 172 10.98 19.94 -7.70
N LEU A 173 10.38 19.25 -8.66
CA LEU A 173 10.83 17.91 -9.05
C LEU A 173 12.21 18.00 -9.71
N LEU A 174 13.17 17.29 -9.14
CA LEU A 174 14.50 17.14 -9.73
C LEU A 174 14.41 16.15 -10.90
N GLN A 175 15.03 16.53 -12.00
CA GLN A 175 15.23 15.65 -13.14
C GLN A 175 16.54 14.90 -12.88
N ASP A 176 16.45 13.72 -12.25
CA ASP A 176 17.62 12.84 -12.15
C ASP A 176 17.98 12.39 -13.58
N LYS A 177 19.19 12.76 -14.02
CA LYS A 177 19.74 12.48 -15.35
C LYS A 177 20.14 11.03 -15.54
#